data_AF-A0A7V3T1A7-F1
#
_entry.id   AF-A0A7V3T1A7-F1
#
_cell.length_a   1.000
_cell.length_b   1.000
_cell.length_c   1.000
_cell.angle_alpha   90.00
_cell.angle_beta   90.00
_cell.angle_gamma   90.00
#
_symmetry.space_group_name_H-M   'P 1'
#
loop_
_entity.id
_entity.type
_entity.pdbx_description
1 polymer ?
#
loop_
_entity_poly.entity_id
_entity_poly.type
_entity_poly.pdbx_seq_one_letter_code
_entity_poly.pdbx_strand_id
1 'polypeptide(L)'
;MNIAIGSTHIPYNSKYFQGSSAISPSPYANGNERDIRLQAAEAKDLNDPGVRLDKRLGLIDCKTCSERKYQDGSDDPGVSFKTPAHISPESSGAVVMSHELEHVRRESAEAQREGRKVLAQSVRLETSVCPECGKIYVSGGQTTTVTKSDDSSSKKDFFKDNFNKSMSGYFGRQIDIKV
;
A
#
# COMPACT_ATOMS: atom_id res chain seq x y z
N MET A 1 -13.45 21.93 -60.84
CA MET A 1 -13.88 23.15 -60.13
C MET A 1 -14.22 22.74 -58.71
N ASN A 2 -13.44 23.25 -57.75
CA ASN A 2 -13.55 22.95 -56.32
C ASN A 2 -14.78 23.61 -55.73
N ILE A 3 -15.61 22.85 -55.00
CA ILE A 3 -16.65 23.43 -54.13
C ILE A 3 -16.48 22.82 -52.74
N ALA A 4 -16.17 23.73 -51.81
CA ALA A 4 -15.83 23.48 -50.43
C ALA A 4 -17.05 23.00 -49.63
N ILE A 5 -16.84 21.97 -48.82
CA ILE A 5 -17.76 21.56 -47.75
C ILE A 5 -17.48 22.44 -46.53
N GLY A 6 -18.37 23.41 -46.31
CA GLY A 6 -18.37 24.30 -45.15
C GLY A 6 -18.73 23.54 -43.87
N SER A 7 -17.77 23.48 -42.96
CA SER A 7 -17.95 22.92 -41.62
C SER A 7 -18.58 23.99 -40.71
N THR A 8 -19.78 23.72 -40.21
CA THR A 8 -20.53 24.60 -39.31
C THR A 8 -19.89 24.62 -37.92
N HIS A 9 -19.27 25.74 -37.55
CA HIS A 9 -18.79 26.01 -36.19
C HIS A 9 -19.95 26.40 -35.27
N ILE A 10 -20.14 25.65 -34.18
CA ILE A 10 -20.95 26.03 -33.02
C ILE A 10 -20.03 26.77 -32.03
N PRO A 11 -20.33 28.01 -31.62
CA PRO A 11 -19.51 28.70 -30.61
C PRO A 11 -19.90 28.21 -29.20
N TYR A 12 -19.01 27.47 -28.54
CA TYR A 12 -19.10 27.28 -27.10
C TYR A 12 -18.42 28.45 -26.38
N ASN A 13 -19.22 29.22 -25.68
CA ASN A 13 -18.83 30.36 -24.89
C ASN A 13 -18.28 29.89 -23.53
N SER A 14 -16.96 30.02 -23.34
CA SER A 14 -16.32 29.89 -22.03
C SER A 14 -15.71 31.23 -21.64
N LYS A 15 -16.56 32.13 -21.14
CA LYS A 15 -16.14 33.27 -20.33
C LYS A 15 -15.67 32.73 -18.99
N TYR A 16 -14.38 32.43 -18.82
CA TYR A 16 -13.62 32.54 -17.57
C TYR A 16 -12.15 32.15 -17.85
N PHE A 17 -11.40 33.06 -18.47
CA PHE A 17 -9.94 33.02 -18.43
C PHE A 17 -9.41 34.45 -18.45
N GLN A 18 -9.30 35.06 -17.26
CA GLN A 18 -8.54 36.28 -17.07
C GLN A 18 -7.22 35.91 -16.40
N GLY A 19 -6.13 36.31 -17.04
CA GLY A 19 -4.81 36.37 -16.41
C GLY A 19 -3.81 35.38 -17.00
N SER A 20 -3.06 35.81 -18.00
CA SER A 20 -1.62 35.56 -18.15
C SER A 20 -1.11 36.36 -19.35
N SER A 21 -0.48 37.49 -19.06
CA SER A 21 0.28 38.27 -20.04
C SER A 21 1.29 37.37 -20.75
N ALA A 22 1.23 37.35 -22.09
CA ALA A 22 2.25 36.73 -22.91
C ALA A 22 3.58 37.46 -22.71
N ILE A 23 4.52 36.83 -22.01
CA ILE A 23 5.91 37.25 -21.99
C ILE A 23 6.54 36.70 -23.28
N SER A 24 6.80 37.59 -24.24
CA SER A 24 7.60 37.28 -25.43
C SER A 24 9.01 36.85 -25.00
N PRO A 25 9.55 35.71 -25.48
CA PRO A 25 10.90 35.31 -25.15
C PRO A 25 11.92 36.18 -25.90
N SER A 26 12.86 36.75 -25.14
CA SER A 26 14.03 37.47 -25.66
C SER A 26 14.97 36.51 -26.40
N PRO A 27 15.56 36.88 -27.55
CA PRO A 27 16.34 35.99 -28.41
C PRO A 27 17.80 35.77 -27.95
N TYR A 28 18.14 36.11 -26.70
CA TYR A 28 19.51 35.99 -26.17
C TYR A 28 19.53 35.27 -24.82
N ALA A 29 19.46 33.93 -24.83
CA ALA A 29 19.77 33.13 -23.66
C ALA A 29 20.44 31.82 -24.09
N ASN A 30 21.77 31.86 -24.25
CA ASN A 30 22.60 30.66 -24.33
C ASN A 30 22.76 30.07 -22.92
N GLY A 31 21.74 29.38 -22.45
CA GLY A 31 21.76 28.59 -21.23
C GLY A 31 20.95 27.33 -21.48
N ASN A 32 21.46 26.17 -21.06
CA ASN A 32 20.71 24.94 -21.23
C ASN A 32 19.38 25.07 -20.44
N GLU A 33 18.24 24.66 -21.02
CA GLU A 33 16.93 24.87 -20.40
C GLU A 33 16.78 24.18 -19.03
N ARG A 34 17.63 23.19 -18.72
CA ARG A 34 17.69 22.52 -17.41
C ARG A 34 18.38 23.40 -16.38
N ASP A 35 19.46 24.09 -16.74
CA ASP A 35 20.23 24.99 -15.87
C ASP A 35 19.40 26.21 -15.48
N ILE A 36 18.62 26.76 -16.43
CA ILE A 36 17.71 27.89 -16.16
C ILE A 36 16.58 27.47 -15.21
N ARG A 37 16.04 26.26 -15.34
CA ARG A 37 15.05 25.70 -14.40
C ARG A 37 15.63 25.41 -13.03
N LEU A 38 16.85 24.90 -12.94
CA LEU A 38 17.55 24.62 -11.68
C LEU A 38 17.82 25.93 -10.92
N GLN A 39 18.32 26.96 -11.60
CA GLN A 39 18.54 28.30 -11.01
C GLN A 39 17.22 28.97 -10.57
N ALA A 40 16.12 28.78 -11.32
CA ALA A 40 14.80 29.27 -10.93
C ALA A 40 14.15 28.47 -9.80
N ALA A 41 14.49 27.18 -9.64
CA ALA A 41 14.01 26.35 -8.53
C ALA A 41 14.73 26.66 -7.21
N GLU A 42 16.00 27.07 -7.27
CA GLU A 42 16.80 27.46 -6.11
C GLU A 42 16.34 28.79 -5.48
N ALA A 43 15.65 29.64 -6.26
CA ALA A 43 15.03 30.89 -5.80
C ALA A 43 13.55 30.75 -5.40
N LYS A 44 12.94 29.58 -5.57
CA LYS A 44 11.54 29.32 -5.22
C LYS A 44 11.46 28.66 -3.84
N ASP A 45 10.48 29.10 -3.04
CA ASP A 45 10.14 28.46 -1.78
C ASP A 45 9.97 26.95 -2.02
N LEU A 46 10.65 26.12 -1.22
CA LEU A 46 10.62 24.65 -1.35
C LEU A 46 9.20 24.06 -1.23
N ASN A 47 8.25 24.88 -0.77
CA ASN A 47 6.84 24.57 -0.66
C ASN A 47 5.98 25.02 -1.86
N ASP A 48 6.56 25.65 -2.89
CA ASP A 48 5.86 26.02 -4.12
C ASP A 48 5.24 24.76 -4.78
N PRO A 49 3.91 24.74 -5.03
CA PRO A 49 3.25 23.66 -5.77
C PRO A 49 3.95 23.28 -7.09
N GLY A 50 4.57 24.24 -7.78
CA GLY A 50 5.32 23.99 -9.02
C GLY A 50 6.55 23.11 -8.80
N VAL A 51 7.35 23.41 -7.76
CA VAL A 51 8.56 22.64 -7.43
C VAL A 51 8.20 21.22 -6.98
N ARG A 52 7.09 21.07 -6.24
CA ARG A 52 6.60 19.75 -5.81
C ARG A 52 6.17 18.87 -6.99
N LEU A 53 5.55 19.46 -8.00
CA LEU A 53 5.18 18.76 -9.23
C LEU A 53 6.42 18.30 -10.00
N ASP A 54 7.42 19.17 -10.15
CA ASP A 54 8.67 18.83 -10.84
C ASP A 54 9.41 17.68 -10.12
N LYS A 55 9.45 17.68 -8.78
CA LYS A 55 9.98 16.57 -7.97
C LYS A 55 9.18 15.28 -8.14
N ARG A 56 7.85 15.37 -8.27
CA ARG A 56 6.99 14.20 -8.50
C ARG A 56 7.25 13.57 -9.86
N LEU A 57 7.44 14.39 -10.88
CA LEU A 57 7.73 13.98 -12.25
C LEU A 57 9.18 13.51 -12.45
N GLY A 58 10.06 13.72 -11.47
CA GLY A 58 11.48 13.35 -11.55
C GLY A 58 12.32 14.33 -12.37
N LEU A 59 11.84 15.56 -12.56
CA LEU A 59 12.61 16.65 -13.19
C LEU A 59 13.61 17.26 -12.19
N ILE A 60 13.31 17.19 -10.90
CA ILE A 60 14.15 17.65 -9.79
C ILE A 60 14.29 16.48 -8.79
N ASP A 61 15.49 16.31 -8.23
CA ASP A 61 15.74 15.27 -7.24
C ASP A 61 14.95 15.48 -5.94
N CYS A 62 14.37 14.39 -5.44
CA CYS A 62 13.64 14.37 -4.18
C CYS A 62 14.48 13.71 -3.09
N LYS A 63 15.10 14.53 -2.22
CA LYS A 63 16.04 14.07 -1.19
C LYS A 63 15.45 13.02 -0.27
N THR A 64 14.20 13.19 0.17
CA THR A 64 13.49 12.22 1.01
C THR A 64 13.34 10.88 0.31
N CYS A 65 13.10 10.86 -1.00
CA CYS A 65 12.94 9.61 -1.75
C CYS A 65 14.28 8.94 -2.04
N SER A 66 15.37 9.69 -2.16
CA SER A 66 16.72 9.15 -2.35
C SER A 66 17.36 8.67 -1.04
N GLU A 67 17.06 9.32 0.08
CA GLU A 67 17.68 9.02 1.37
C GLU A 67 16.89 8.01 2.20
N ARG A 68 15.59 7.83 1.92
CA ARG A 68 14.78 6.88 2.67
C ARG A 68 15.35 5.46 2.57
N LYS A 69 15.30 4.77 3.70
CA LYS A 69 15.63 3.35 3.79
C LYS A 69 14.48 2.63 4.45
N TYR A 70 14.27 1.40 4.01
CA TYR A 70 13.39 0.46 4.68
C TYR A 70 14.24 -0.46 5.54
N GLN A 71 13.75 -0.72 6.74
CA GLN A 71 14.37 -1.62 7.69
C GLN A 71 13.25 -2.40 8.38
N ASP A 72 13.44 -3.70 8.46
CA ASP A 72 12.60 -4.58 9.26
C ASP A 72 13.02 -4.51 10.73
N GLY A 73 12.06 -4.21 11.59
CA GLY A 73 12.22 -4.11 13.04
C GLY A 73 11.79 -5.36 13.80
N SER A 74 11.42 -6.45 13.11
CA SER A 74 11.05 -7.71 13.78
C SER A 74 12.26 -8.42 14.40
N ASP A 75 12.01 -9.36 15.30
CA ASP A 75 13.05 -10.17 15.94
C ASP A 75 13.51 -11.36 15.08
N ASP A 76 12.95 -11.54 13.88
CA ASP A 76 13.15 -12.73 13.03
C ASP A 76 14.48 -12.68 12.24
N PRO A 77 15.59 -13.31 12.63
CA PRO A 77 16.88 -13.11 11.95
C PRO A 77 16.93 -13.63 10.50
N GLY A 78 15.95 -14.44 10.10
CA GLY A 78 15.89 -15.12 8.80
C GLY A 78 15.17 -14.39 7.68
N VAL A 79 14.72 -13.15 7.88
CA VAL A 79 14.08 -12.33 6.84
C VAL A 79 15.02 -11.26 6.29
N SER A 80 14.68 -10.74 5.11
CA SER A 80 15.37 -9.65 4.45
C SER A 80 15.22 -8.31 5.21
N PHE A 81 15.94 -7.27 4.77
CA PHE A 81 15.83 -5.90 5.29
C PHE A 81 16.15 -5.69 6.79
N LYS A 82 16.84 -6.62 7.45
CA LYS A 82 17.44 -6.36 8.78
C LYS A 82 18.41 -5.20 8.79
N THR A 83 19.18 -5.07 7.72
CA THR A 83 20.00 -3.90 7.45
C THR A 83 19.19 -2.88 6.65
N PRO A 84 19.25 -1.58 7.00
CA PRO A 84 18.54 -0.54 6.26
C PRO A 84 18.98 -0.51 4.79
N ALA A 85 18.04 -0.72 3.88
CA ALA A 85 18.28 -0.68 2.44
C ALA A 85 17.41 0.37 1.75
N HIS A 86 17.94 0.99 0.70
CA HIS A 86 17.17 1.95 -0.10
C HIS A 86 16.11 1.23 -0.92
N ILE A 87 14.90 1.79 -0.95
CA ILE A 87 13.81 1.33 -1.80
C ILE A 87 13.12 2.56 -2.42
N SER A 88 12.98 2.55 -3.73
CA SER A 88 12.26 3.60 -4.46
C SER A 88 10.76 3.61 -4.07
N PRO A 89 10.11 4.79 -4.02
CA PRO A 89 8.66 4.88 -3.84
C PRO A 89 7.87 3.97 -4.77
N GLU A 90 8.29 3.87 -6.04
CA GLU A 90 7.63 3.12 -7.10
C GLU A 90 7.72 1.60 -6.88
N SER A 91 8.87 1.10 -6.42
CA SER A 91 9.06 -0.32 -6.12
C SER A 91 8.63 -0.73 -4.71
N SER A 92 8.37 0.25 -3.83
CA SER A 92 8.14 0.01 -2.40
C SER A 92 7.05 -1.02 -2.10
N GLY A 93 5.93 -1.00 -2.85
CA GLY A 93 4.85 -1.96 -2.61
C GLY A 93 5.23 -3.40 -2.90
N ALA A 94 5.90 -3.67 -4.01
CA ALA A 94 6.32 -5.02 -4.37
C ALA A 94 7.40 -5.54 -3.41
N VAL A 95 8.37 -4.68 -3.07
CA VAL A 95 9.49 -5.06 -2.20
C VAL A 95 9.02 -5.34 -0.78
N VAL A 96 8.25 -4.42 -0.18
CA VAL A 96 7.72 -4.63 1.18
C VAL A 96 6.78 -5.83 1.22
N MET A 97 5.90 -6.01 0.23
CA MET A 97 5.07 -7.21 0.15
C MET A 97 5.91 -8.48 0.10
N SER A 98 6.98 -8.52 -0.71
CA SER A 98 7.84 -9.69 -0.80
C SER A 98 8.51 -10.02 0.54
N HIS A 99 8.90 -8.99 1.29
CA HIS A 99 9.45 -9.11 2.64
C HIS A 99 8.41 -9.63 3.64
N GLU A 100 7.19 -9.10 3.64
CA GLU A 100 6.11 -9.61 4.50
C GLU A 100 5.78 -11.09 4.21
N LEU A 101 5.87 -11.51 2.96
CA LEU A 101 5.69 -12.92 2.60
C LEU A 101 6.80 -13.82 3.15
N GLU A 102 7.99 -13.29 3.44
CA GLU A 102 9.04 -14.04 4.14
C GLU A 102 8.62 -14.33 5.58
N HIS A 103 8.04 -13.35 6.29
CA HIS A 103 7.45 -13.58 7.62
C HIS A 103 6.34 -14.62 7.58
N VAL A 104 5.42 -14.52 6.62
CA VAL A 104 4.32 -15.49 6.45
C VAL A 104 4.87 -16.93 6.32
N ARG A 105 5.88 -17.11 5.47
CA ARG A 105 6.52 -18.42 5.25
C ARG A 105 7.24 -18.92 6.49
N ARG A 106 7.95 -18.03 7.19
CA ARG A 106 8.71 -18.38 8.39
C ARG A 106 7.78 -18.81 9.53
N GLU A 107 6.74 -18.03 9.79
CA GLU A 107 5.70 -18.33 10.79
C GLU A 107 4.95 -19.61 10.47
N SER A 108 4.61 -19.84 9.19
CA SER A 108 3.98 -21.09 8.76
C SER A 108 4.90 -22.30 8.99
N ALA A 109 6.19 -22.16 8.68
CA ALA A 109 7.15 -23.24 8.89
C ALA A 109 7.37 -23.51 10.39
N GLU A 110 7.39 -22.47 11.22
CA GLU A 110 7.52 -22.58 12.68
C GLU A 110 6.31 -23.26 13.31
N ALA A 111 5.09 -22.87 12.89
CA ALA A 111 3.87 -23.54 13.31
C ALA A 111 3.89 -25.03 12.99
N GLN A 112 4.33 -25.41 11.78
CA GLN A 112 4.45 -26.82 11.39
C GLN A 112 5.48 -27.58 12.24
N ARG A 113 6.64 -26.98 12.53
CA ARG A 113 7.68 -27.60 13.39
C ARG A 113 7.19 -27.84 14.81
N GLU A 114 6.35 -26.94 15.33
CA GLU A 114 5.79 -27.02 16.68
C GLU A 114 4.47 -27.82 16.74
N GLY A 115 4.02 -28.43 15.64
CA GLY A 115 2.75 -29.16 15.60
C GLY A 115 1.52 -28.26 15.80
N ARG A 116 1.64 -26.97 15.49
CA ARG A 116 0.53 -26.02 15.47
C ARG A 116 -0.05 -25.93 14.05
N LYS A 117 -1.37 -25.83 13.97
CA LYS A 117 -2.09 -25.61 12.71
C LYS A 117 -2.27 -24.11 12.47
N VAL A 118 -1.84 -23.63 11.30
CA VAL A 118 -2.13 -22.26 10.84
C VAL A 118 -3.61 -22.18 10.46
N LEU A 119 -4.35 -21.25 11.08
CA LEU A 119 -5.76 -21.01 10.80
C LEU A 119 -5.94 -19.90 9.75
N ALA A 120 -5.20 -18.81 9.91
CA ALA A 120 -5.26 -17.65 9.04
C ALA A 120 -3.92 -16.93 9.03
N GLN A 121 -3.57 -16.38 7.87
CA GLN A 121 -2.43 -15.48 7.70
C GLN A 121 -2.91 -14.28 6.89
N SER A 122 -2.54 -13.09 7.34
CA SER A 122 -2.83 -11.85 6.63
C SER A 122 -1.61 -10.93 6.65
N VAL A 123 -1.46 -10.18 5.56
CA VAL A 123 -0.45 -9.14 5.41
C VAL A 123 -1.18 -7.81 5.29
N ARG A 124 -0.80 -6.85 6.12
CA ARG A 124 -1.28 -5.47 6.06
C ARG A 124 -0.13 -4.58 5.64
N LEU A 125 -0.27 -3.90 4.51
CA LEU A 125 0.69 -2.89 4.07
C LEU A 125 0.30 -1.52 4.60
N GLU A 126 1.29 -0.76 5.06
CA GLU A 126 1.14 0.62 5.50
C GLU A 126 1.70 1.55 4.43
N THR A 127 0.86 2.49 3.98
CA THR A 127 1.22 3.48 2.97
C THR A 127 1.43 4.85 3.58
N SER A 128 2.44 5.57 3.10
CA SER A 128 2.74 6.95 3.49
C SER A 128 2.91 7.83 2.25
N VAL A 129 2.83 9.15 2.47
CA VAL A 129 3.00 10.15 1.41
C VAL A 129 4.29 10.92 1.66
N CYS A 130 5.13 11.05 0.64
CA CYS A 130 6.35 11.83 0.75
C CYS A 130 6.00 13.33 0.90
N PRO A 131 6.50 14.02 1.95
CA PRO A 131 6.18 15.42 2.15
C PRO A 131 6.74 16.34 1.05
N GLU A 132 7.85 15.96 0.41
CA GLU A 132 8.47 16.76 -0.64
C GLU A 132 7.74 16.62 -1.99
N CYS A 133 7.73 15.42 -2.58
CA CYS A 133 7.18 15.20 -3.93
C CYS A 133 5.70 14.75 -3.92
N GLY A 134 5.15 14.38 -2.77
CA GLY A 134 3.79 13.87 -2.65
C GLY A 134 3.55 12.50 -3.32
N LYS A 135 4.61 11.73 -3.63
CA LYS A 135 4.47 10.35 -4.08
C LYS A 135 3.95 9.49 -2.93
N ILE A 136 2.98 8.62 -3.25
CA ILE A 136 2.49 7.60 -2.34
C ILE A 136 3.47 6.42 -2.41
N TYR A 137 3.80 5.85 -1.26
CA TYR A 137 4.68 4.70 -1.17
C TYR A 137 4.27 3.80 -0.01
N VAL A 138 4.77 2.56 0.00
CA VAL A 138 4.63 1.65 1.15
C VAL A 138 5.76 1.90 2.13
N SER A 139 5.41 2.32 3.34
CA SER A 139 6.33 2.62 4.45
C SER A 139 6.69 1.39 5.27
N GLY A 140 5.79 0.40 5.31
CA GLY A 140 6.04 -0.86 5.99
C GLY A 140 4.89 -1.84 5.81
N GLY A 141 4.99 -2.95 6.52
CA GLY A 141 3.97 -3.97 6.56
C GLY A 141 3.92 -4.62 7.92
N GLN A 142 2.83 -5.33 8.17
CA GLN A 142 2.67 -6.19 9.31
C GLN A 142 2.03 -7.50 8.87
N THR A 143 2.70 -8.59 9.21
CA THR A 143 2.19 -9.93 9.04
C THR A 143 1.54 -10.41 10.32
N THR A 144 0.30 -10.91 10.23
CA THR A 144 -0.42 -11.54 11.35
C THR A 144 -0.69 -12.99 11.02
N THR A 145 -0.17 -13.90 11.85
CA THR A 145 -0.44 -15.35 11.74
C THR A 145 -1.22 -15.81 12.95
N VAL A 146 -2.40 -16.40 12.71
CA VAL A 146 -3.22 -17.03 13.76
C VAL A 146 -3.00 -18.54 13.68
N THR A 147 -2.48 -19.12 14.75
CA THR A 147 -2.28 -20.57 14.86
C THR A 147 -3.10 -21.15 16.00
N LYS A 148 -3.41 -22.45 15.88
CA LYS A 148 -4.06 -23.25 16.91
C LYS A 148 -3.18 -24.45 17.20
N SER A 149 -2.86 -24.66 18.46
CA SER A 149 -2.20 -25.90 18.90
C SER A 149 -3.13 -27.09 18.66
N ASP A 150 -2.60 -28.17 18.10
CA ASP A 150 -3.31 -29.45 17.98
C ASP A 150 -3.41 -30.13 19.36
N ASP A 151 -4.17 -29.52 20.25
CA ASP A 151 -4.55 -30.11 21.54
C ASP A 151 -5.80 -30.97 21.31
N SER A 152 -5.66 -32.01 20.48
CA SER A 152 -6.70 -33.02 20.22
C SER A 152 -6.87 -34.01 21.37
N SER A 153 -6.28 -33.74 22.54
CA SER A 153 -6.33 -34.63 23.72
C SER A 153 -6.97 -34.02 24.96
N SER A 154 -7.62 -32.84 24.91
CA SER A 154 -8.25 -32.30 26.14
C SER A 154 -9.45 -31.36 25.98
N LYS A 155 -9.99 -31.10 24.78
CA LYS A 155 -11.23 -30.32 24.66
C LYS A 155 -12.44 -31.22 24.59
N LYS A 156 -13.08 -31.43 25.75
CA LYS A 156 -14.52 -31.71 25.82
C LYS A 156 -15.23 -30.72 24.90
N ASP A 157 -15.85 -31.21 23.83
CA ASP A 157 -16.74 -30.41 22.99
C ASP A 157 -17.95 -30.03 23.85
N PHE A 158 -17.87 -28.93 24.61
CA PHE A 158 -18.93 -28.45 25.50
C PHE A 158 -20.30 -28.39 24.81
N PHE A 159 -20.32 -28.14 23.50
CA PHE A 159 -21.52 -28.20 22.67
C PHE A 159 -22.10 -29.61 22.53
N LYS A 160 -21.26 -30.62 22.22
CA LYS A 160 -21.70 -32.02 22.12
C LYS A 160 -22.12 -32.58 23.49
N ASP A 161 -21.40 -32.22 24.55
CA ASP A 161 -21.68 -32.68 25.91
C ASP A 161 -23.02 -32.13 26.41
N ASN A 162 -23.30 -30.84 26.20
CA ASN A 162 -24.60 -30.25 26.56
C ASN A 162 -25.75 -30.78 25.69
N PHE A 163 -25.50 -30.98 24.40
CA PHE A 163 -26.51 -31.54 23.49
C PHE A 163 -26.89 -32.96 23.88
N ASN A 164 -25.91 -33.84 24.12
CA ASN A 164 -26.15 -35.21 24.58
C ASN A 164 -26.86 -35.24 25.94
N LYS A 165 -26.47 -34.34 26.87
CA LYS A 165 -27.12 -34.21 28.18
C LYS A 165 -28.55 -33.69 28.10
N SER A 166 -28.85 -32.80 27.15
CA SER A 166 -30.21 -32.29 26.91
C SER A 166 -31.09 -33.31 26.18
N MET A 167 -30.50 -34.19 25.37
CA MET A 167 -31.24 -35.14 24.54
C MET A 167 -31.50 -36.47 25.26
N SER A 168 -30.64 -36.87 26.21
CA SER A 168 -30.80 -38.09 27.03
C SER A 168 -31.90 -37.99 28.10
N GLY A 169 -32.37 -36.78 28.42
CA GLY A 169 -33.42 -36.56 29.42
C GLY A 169 -34.86 -36.76 28.94
N TYR A 170 -35.11 -36.80 27.63
CA TYR A 170 -36.47 -36.69 27.07
C TYR A 170 -36.86 -37.78 26.06
N PHE A 171 -35.93 -38.66 25.66
CA PHE A 171 -36.28 -39.80 24.80
C PHE A 171 -36.64 -41.02 25.66
N GLY A 172 -37.94 -41.34 25.76
CA GLY A 172 -38.42 -42.62 26.30
C GLY A 172 -39.13 -42.60 27.66
N ARG A 173 -39.52 -41.46 28.23
CA ARG A 173 -40.49 -41.42 29.35
C ARG A 173 -41.87 -41.06 28.79
N GLN A 174 -42.84 -41.94 29.05
CA GLN A 174 -44.25 -41.90 28.62
C GLN A 174 -44.53 -42.22 27.14
N ILE A 175 -44.51 -43.51 26.81
CA ILE A 175 -45.47 -44.08 25.86
C ILE A 175 -46.48 -44.84 26.72
N ASP A 176 -47.58 -44.18 27.09
CA ASP A 176 -48.66 -44.79 27.86
C ASP A 176 -49.37 -45.82 26.97
N ILE A 177 -49.24 -47.10 27.31
CA ILE A 177 -50.14 -48.15 26.81
C ILE A 177 -51.08 -48.53 27.95
N LYS A 178 -52.35 -48.08 27.85
CA LYS A 178 -53.54 -48.83 28.27
C LYS A 178 -54.71 -48.45 27.37
N VAL A 179 -55.12 -49.39 26.52
CA VAL A 179 -56.52 -49.56 26.06
C VAL A 179 -57.10 -50.71 26.87
#